data_AF-A0A182SB32-F1
#
_entry.id   AF-A0A182SB32-F1
#
_cell.length_a   1.000
_cell.length_b   1.000
_cell.length_c   1.000
_cell.angle_alpha   90.00
_cell.angle_beta   90.00
_cell.angle_gamma   90.00
#
_symmetry.space_group_name_H-M   'P 1'
#
loop_
_entity.id
_entity.type
_entity.pdbx_description
1 polymer ?
#
loop_
_entity_poly.entity_id
_entity_poly.type
_entity_poly.pdbx_seq_one_letter_code
_entity_poly.pdbx_strand_id
1 'polypeptide(L)'
;MKQFGSSSNLSSSSTLPYTSLGSGKTTSKQSSSSGSTIIDTGMYLRDWRKALRSPPSYRIGNRTIRLQVHFTWVLATLCALLLLVLYISSSPSSSLISDVPSSTSFLRNSAIVYNHTYPLTSPIISSGIYSFRIGIIADLDTNSALKKNQWGSYYLKGYLSFIPSKRSITVSWDDGEPKALQSGFSLKGRGMELSELVVFNGKLLTFDDRTGLVYEIEG
;
A
#
# COMPACT_ATOMS: atom_id res chain seq x y z
N MET A 1 -13.32 22.96 -43.62
CA MET A 1 -13.68 22.23 -44.86
C MET A 1 -12.55 21.29 -45.26
N LYS A 2 -12.70 20.00 -45.00
CA LYS A 2 -12.23 18.87 -45.81
C LYS A 2 -12.94 17.62 -45.26
N GLN A 3 -13.61 16.92 -46.17
CA GLN A 3 -14.55 15.82 -46.01
C GLN A 3 -13.87 14.47 -46.32
N PHE A 4 -14.66 13.39 -46.14
CA PHE A 4 -14.43 11.96 -46.40
C PHE A 4 -13.78 11.20 -45.22
N GLY A 5 -14.38 10.18 -44.61
CA GLY A 5 -15.59 9.40 -44.93
C GLY A 5 -15.21 7.93 -45.14
N SER A 6 -15.65 7.05 -44.24
CA SER A 6 -16.51 5.89 -44.54
C SER A 6 -16.39 4.79 -43.48
N SER A 7 -17.57 4.33 -43.09
CA SER A 7 -17.97 3.25 -42.21
C SER A 7 -17.87 1.86 -42.86
N SER A 8 -17.72 0.79 -42.06
CA SER A 8 -18.46 -0.47 -42.25
C SER A 8 -18.47 -1.34 -40.99
N ASN A 9 -19.64 -1.96 -40.75
CA ASN A 9 -19.98 -2.93 -39.71
C ASN A 9 -19.59 -4.37 -40.12
N LEU A 10 -19.41 -5.28 -39.15
CA LEU A 10 -20.19 -6.51 -38.93
C LEU A 10 -19.39 -7.63 -38.20
N SER A 11 -19.96 -8.05 -37.07
CA SER A 11 -20.09 -9.40 -36.47
C SER A 11 -19.19 -10.57 -36.93
N SER A 12 -18.66 -11.32 -35.96
CA SER A 12 -19.21 -12.61 -35.47
C SER A 12 -18.15 -13.58 -34.90
N SER A 13 -18.62 -14.35 -33.92
CA SER A 13 -17.99 -15.45 -33.17
C SER A 13 -17.51 -16.62 -34.04
N SER A 14 -16.43 -17.32 -33.64
CA SER A 14 -16.46 -18.74 -33.23
C SER A 14 -15.10 -19.46 -33.23
N THR A 15 -14.88 -20.17 -32.11
CA THR A 15 -14.39 -21.55 -31.95
C THR A 15 -13.01 -22.01 -32.47
N LEU A 16 -12.22 -22.49 -31.51
CA LEU A 16 -10.97 -23.23 -31.62
C LEU A 16 -11.13 -24.61 -32.31
N PRO A 17 -10.14 -25.08 -33.11
CA PRO A 17 -10.03 -26.48 -33.47
C PRO A 17 -9.04 -27.23 -32.55
N TYR A 18 -9.45 -28.44 -32.16
CA TYR A 18 -8.59 -29.50 -31.62
C TYR A 18 -8.17 -30.43 -32.77
N THR A 19 -6.87 -30.68 -32.91
CA THR A 19 -6.22 -31.82 -33.58
C THR A 19 -4.85 -31.96 -32.92
N SER A 20 -4.18 -33.09 -32.75
CA SER A 20 -4.36 -34.53 -32.91
C SER A 20 -3.08 -35.15 -32.30
N LEU A 21 -3.07 -36.44 -31.94
CA LEU A 21 -1.91 -37.37 -31.81
C LEU A 21 -2.30 -38.35 -30.69
N GLY A 22 -2.40 -39.66 -30.86
CA GLY A 22 -1.88 -40.54 -31.89
C GLY A 22 -1.19 -41.72 -31.20
N SER A 23 -1.43 -42.92 -31.72
CA SER A 23 -0.67 -44.17 -31.51
C SER A 23 -1.20 -45.20 -30.51
N GLY A 24 -1.75 -46.27 -31.07
CA GLY A 24 -1.87 -47.59 -30.47
C GLY A 24 -2.05 -48.61 -31.60
N LYS A 25 -0.96 -49.29 -31.97
CA LYS A 25 -0.92 -50.31 -33.04
C LYS A 25 -0.87 -51.71 -32.41
N THR A 26 -1.38 -52.70 -33.15
CA THR A 26 -1.17 -54.16 -33.04
C THR A 26 -2.04 -54.87 -31.98
N THR A 27 -2.66 -56.05 -32.21
CA THR A 27 -2.54 -57.07 -33.26
C THR A 27 -3.72 -58.07 -33.19
N SER A 28 -4.13 -58.56 -34.37
CA SER A 28 -4.64 -59.89 -34.74
C SER A 28 -5.58 -60.71 -33.82
N LYS A 29 -6.73 -61.12 -34.37
CA LYS A 29 -6.94 -62.44 -35.02
C LYS A 29 -8.36 -62.55 -35.59
N GLN A 30 -8.43 -63.11 -36.79
CA GLN A 30 -9.64 -63.44 -37.55
C GLN A 30 -10.11 -64.85 -37.16
N SER A 31 -11.40 -65.05 -36.95
CA SER A 31 -12.08 -66.32 -37.28
C SER A 31 -13.58 -66.09 -37.48
N SER A 32 -14.04 -66.50 -38.65
CA SER A 32 -15.37 -66.47 -39.22
C SER A 32 -16.34 -67.47 -38.59
N SER A 33 -17.63 -67.10 -38.43
CA SER A 33 -18.76 -67.98 -38.74
C SER A 33 -20.09 -67.22 -38.70
N SER A 34 -20.92 -67.45 -39.72
CA SER A 34 -22.28 -66.94 -39.90
C SER A 34 -23.20 -67.19 -38.70
N GLY A 35 -24.05 -66.21 -38.39
CA GLY A 35 -25.11 -66.34 -37.39
C GLY A 35 -26.02 -65.12 -37.36
N SER A 36 -27.30 -65.35 -37.61
CA SER A 36 -28.44 -64.43 -37.63
C SER A 36 -28.40 -63.22 -36.69
N THR A 37 -28.81 -62.09 -37.25
CA THR A 37 -29.31 -60.88 -36.58
C THR A 37 -30.47 -61.23 -35.64
N ILE A 38 -30.19 -61.41 -34.35
CA ILE A 38 -31.19 -61.19 -33.29
C ILE A 38 -30.57 -60.15 -32.37
N ILE A 39 -31.21 -58.99 -32.33
CA ILE A 39 -30.79 -57.84 -31.54
C ILE A 39 -30.86 -58.25 -30.07
N ASP A 40 -29.72 -58.43 -29.43
CA ASP A 40 -29.62 -58.74 -28.00
C ASP A 40 -29.78 -57.46 -27.16
N THR A 41 -30.83 -56.68 -27.47
CA THR A 41 -31.16 -55.42 -26.80
C THR A 41 -31.36 -55.64 -25.31
N GLY A 42 -31.83 -56.84 -24.90
CA GLY A 42 -32.03 -57.22 -23.51
C GLY A 42 -30.73 -57.40 -22.72
N MET A 43 -29.64 -57.82 -23.37
CA MET A 43 -28.34 -58.01 -22.73
C MET A 43 -27.65 -56.66 -22.50
N TYR A 44 -27.68 -55.77 -23.50
CA TYR A 44 -27.21 -54.38 -23.37
C TYR A 44 -28.02 -53.58 -22.34
N LEU A 45 -29.34 -53.83 -22.23
CA LEU A 45 -30.20 -53.10 -21.31
C LEU A 45 -29.94 -53.42 -19.83
N ARG A 46 -29.52 -54.65 -19.55
CA ARG A 46 -29.18 -55.11 -18.20
C ARG A 46 -27.80 -54.61 -17.76
N ASP A 47 -26.88 -54.42 -18.70
CA ASP A 47 -25.51 -53.97 -18.40
C ASP A 47 -25.42 -52.47 -18.09
N TRP A 48 -26.20 -51.60 -18.76
CA TRP A 48 -26.21 -50.17 -18.39
C TRP A 48 -26.83 -49.91 -17.02
N ARG A 49 -27.80 -50.73 -16.61
CA ARG A 49 -28.37 -50.68 -15.24
C ARG A 49 -27.39 -51.17 -14.18
N LYS A 50 -26.49 -52.09 -14.52
CA LYS A 50 -25.38 -52.51 -13.65
C LYS A 50 -24.32 -51.41 -13.53
N ALA A 51 -24.00 -50.72 -14.62
CA ALA A 51 -23.00 -49.64 -14.62
C ALA A 51 -23.43 -48.41 -13.78
N LEU A 52 -24.73 -48.12 -13.69
CA LEU A 52 -25.25 -47.03 -12.84
C LEU A 52 -25.35 -47.39 -11.36
N ARG A 53 -25.26 -48.68 -11.01
CA ARG A 53 -25.33 -49.18 -9.62
C ARG A 53 -23.98 -49.65 -9.07
N SER A 54 -22.94 -49.75 -9.90
CA SER A 54 -21.60 -49.97 -9.41
C SER A 54 -21.09 -48.71 -8.71
N PRO A 55 -20.67 -48.76 -7.44
CA PRO A 55 -20.10 -47.60 -6.77
C PRO A 55 -18.88 -47.11 -7.55
N PRO A 56 -18.61 -45.79 -7.59
CA PRO A 56 -17.43 -45.27 -8.28
C PRO A 56 -16.20 -45.97 -7.72
N SER A 57 -15.39 -46.57 -8.60
CA SER A 57 -14.12 -47.19 -8.23
C SER A 57 -13.15 -46.10 -7.76
N TYR A 58 -13.28 -45.69 -6.50
CA TYR A 58 -12.36 -44.79 -5.86
C TYR A 58 -11.12 -45.59 -5.47
N ARG A 59 -10.11 -45.57 -6.34
CA ARG A 59 -8.77 -46.05 -6.01
C ARG A 59 -8.09 -44.97 -5.19
N ILE A 60 -8.25 -45.03 -3.86
CA ILE A 60 -7.24 -44.44 -2.98
C ILE A 60 -5.97 -45.22 -3.27
N GLY A 61 -5.05 -44.62 -4.01
CA GLY A 61 -3.68 -45.09 -4.00
C GLY A 61 -3.23 -45.09 -2.55
N ASN A 62 -2.94 -46.26 -2.00
CA ASN A 62 -2.39 -46.42 -0.66
C ASN A 62 -0.96 -45.87 -0.63
N ARG A 63 -0.79 -44.57 -0.87
CA ARG A 63 0.39 -43.82 -0.47
C ARG A 63 0.20 -43.53 1.01
N THR A 64 0.38 -44.56 1.83
CA THR A 64 0.86 -44.32 3.19
C THR A 64 2.15 -43.56 3.03
N ILE A 65 2.13 -42.24 3.26
CA ILE A 65 3.35 -41.50 3.54
C ILE A 65 3.87 -42.17 4.81
N ARG A 66 4.81 -43.10 4.64
CA ARG A 66 5.47 -43.76 5.76
C ARG A 66 6.38 -42.70 6.32
N LEU A 67 5.82 -41.87 7.19
CA LEU A 67 6.56 -40.90 7.96
C LEU A 67 7.52 -41.73 8.82
N GLN A 68 8.72 -41.94 8.30
CA GLN A 68 9.72 -42.72 9.00
C GLN A 68 10.01 -41.92 10.26
N VAL A 69 9.65 -42.49 11.42
CA VAL A 69 9.73 -41.79 12.71
C VAL A 69 11.12 -41.18 12.92
N HIS A 70 12.16 -41.89 12.46
CA HIS A 70 13.54 -41.39 12.44
C HIS A 70 13.73 -40.11 11.60
N PHE A 71 13.13 -40.00 10.42
CA PHE A 71 13.20 -38.79 9.57
C PHE A 71 12.48 -37.62 10.24
N THR A 72 11.34 -37.87 10.90
CA THR A 72 10.61 -36.85 11.65
C THR A 72 11.43 -36.31 12.81
N TRP A 73 12.13 -37.17 13.55
CA TRP A 73 13.05 -36.74 14.62
C TRP A 73 14.19 -35.89 14.08
N VAL A 74 14.80 -36.27 12.96
CA VAL A 74 15.87 -35.46 12.33
C VAL A 74 15.37 -34.06 11.97
N LEU A 75 14.21 -33.95 11.31
CA LEU A 75 13.66 -32.64 10.93
C LEU A 75 13.28 -31.79 12.16
N ALA A 76 12.72 -32.40 13.20
CA ALA A 76 12.40 -31.72 14.45
C ALA A 76 13.65 -31.18 15.15
N THR A 77 14.74 -31.98 15.20
CA THR A 77 16.01 -31.55 15.79
C THR A 77 16.66 -30.41 14.99
N LEU A 78 16.57 -30.44 13.66
CA LEU A 78 17.09 -29.38 12.79
C LEU A 78 16.34 -28.06 13.01
N CYS A 79 15.00 -28.10 13.09
CA CYS A 79 14.19 -26.93 13.41
C CYS A 79 14.48 -26.39 14.81
N ALA A 80 14.61 -27.27 15.81
CA ALA A 80 14.95 -26.86 17.18
C ALA A 80 16.35 -26.22 17.25
N LEU A 81 17.33 -26.77 16.54
CA LEU A 81 18.68 -26.20 16.47
C LEU A 81 18.69 -24.85 15.75
N LEU A 82 17.93 -24.70 14.66
CA LEU A 82 17.77 -23.40 13.99
C LEU A 82 17.17 -22.36 14.96
N LEU A 83 16.11 -22.73 15.69
CA LEU A 83 15.50 -21.85 16.69
C LEU A 83 16.47 -21.52 17.83
N LEU A 84 17.29 -22.47 18.26
CA LEU A 84 18.34 -22.25 19.27
C LEU A 84 19.41 -21.30 18.76
N VAL A 85 19.86 -21.44 17.50
CA VAL A 85 20.84 -20.54 16.88
C VAL A 85 20.26 -19.14 16.79
N LEU A 86 19.01 -18.98 16.33
CA LEU A 86 18.32 -17.70 16.29
C LEU A 86 18.14 -17.09 17.69
N TYR A 87 17.89 -17.92 18.71
CA TYR A 87 17.81 -17.47 20.11
C TYR A 87 19.16 -16.99 20.65
N ILE A 88 20.26 -17.69 20.36
CA ILE A 88 21.61 -17.28 20.78
C ILE A 88 22.05 -16.01 20.03
N SER A 89 21.78 -15.93 18.73
CA SER A 89 22.14 -14.78 17.89
C SER A 89 21.25 -13.55 18.08
N SER A 90 20.09 -13.68 18.74
CA SER A 90 19.21 -12.56 19.09
C SER A 90 19.56 -11.89 20.43
N SER A 91 20.62 -12.33 21.10
CA SER A 91 21.14 -11.65 22.29
C SER A 91 22.10 -10.51 21.88
N PRO A 92 21.77 -9.24 22.15
CA PRO A 92 22.64 -8.12 21.84
C PRO A 92 23.80 -8.10 22.82
N SER A 93 25.03 -8.13 22.31
CA SER A 93 26.25 -7.88 23.08
C SER A 93 26.11 -6.58 23.88
N SER A 94 25.91 -6.71 25.19
CA SER A 94 25.95 -5.60 26.14
C SER A 94 27.41 -5.17 26.31
N SER A 95 27.85 -4.18 25.54
CA SER A 95 29.04 -3.40 25.90
C SER A 95 28.68 -2.52 27.09
N LEU A 96 29.34 -2.82 28.21
CA LEU A 96 29.36 -2.10 29.48
C LEU A 96 29.67 -0.60 29.28
N ILE A 97 28.92 0.28 29.95
CA ILE A 97 29.41 1.19 31.00
C ILE A 97 28.19 1.79 31.73
N SER A 98 28.36 1.86 33.04
CA SER A 98 27.51 2.17 34.18
C SER A 98 26.87 3.56 34.21
N ASP A 99 25.56 3.62 34.51
CA ASP A 99 25.03 4.17 35.78
C ASP A 99 23.50 3.89 35.93
N VAL A 100 23.05 3.75 37.17
CA VAL A 100 21.84 3.06 37.69
C VAL A 100 20.83 4.09 38.25
N PRO A 101 19.52 3.81 38.50
CA PRO A 101 18.47 3.11 37.72
C PRO A 101 17.11 3.87 37.71
N SER A 102 16.12 3.44 36.91
CA SER A 102 14.69 3.38 37.32
C SER A 102 13.82 2.70 36.25
N SER A 103 13.47 1.45 36.53
CA SER A 103 12.26 0.69 36.13
C SER A 103 11.46 1.18 34.92
N THR A 104 11.68 0.55 33.76
CA THR A 104 10.67 0.08 32.77
C THR A 104 11.37 -0.43 31.51
N SER A 105 12.07 -1.56 31.65
CA SER A 105 12.79 -2.27 30.60
C SER A 105 11.87 -3.01 29.63
N PHE A 106 10.91 -2.29 29.03
CA PHE A 106 10.16 -2.72 27.84
C PHE A 106 10.19 -1.68 26.69
N LEU A 107 10.75 -0.49 26.92
CA LEU A 107 10.90 0.57 25.91
C LEU A 107 12.34 0.61 25.37
N ARG A 108 12.74 -0.40 24.58
CA ARG A 108 14.02 -0.35 23.85
C ARG A 108 13.85 0.46 22.55
N ASN A 109 13.97 1.77 22.70
CA ASN A 109 14.58 2.74 21.76
C ASN A 109 14.09 2.84 20.31
N SER A 110 12.81 3.18 20.12
CA SER A 110 12.46 4.29 19.22
C SER A 110 11.91 5.41 20.09
N ALA A 111 12.76 6.01 20.92
CA ALA A 111 12.38 7.25 21.59
C ALA A 111 12.14 8.27 20.46
N ILE A 112 10.87 8.54 20.15
CA ILE A 112 10.50 9.65 19.26
C ILE A 112 10.93 10.90 20.02
N VAL A 113 12.15 11.37 19.73
CA VAL A 113 12.68 12.59 20.31
C VAL A 113 11.92 13.74 19.68
N TYR A 114 11.15 14.46 20.50
CA TYR A 114 10.45 15.65 20.06
C TYR A 114 11.46 16.75 19.75
N ASN A 115 11.33 17.36 18.58
CA ASN A 115 12.14 18.50 18.18
C ASN A 115 11.53 19.80 18.75
N HIS A 116 12.17 20.33 19.79
CA HIS A 116 11.78 21.56 20.49
C HIS A 116 12.17 22.86 19.76
N THR A 117 12.71 22.82 18.52
CA THR A 117 13.10 24.02 17.78
C THR A 117 11.93 24.99 17.60
N TYR A 118 12.03 26.15 18.25
CA TYR A 118 11.13 27.28 18.06
C TYR A 118 11.86 28.61 18.37
N PRO A 119 11.70 29.64 17.52
CA PRO A 119 11.14 29.60 16.17
C PRO A 119 11.96 28.70 15.23
N LEU A 120 11.44 28.38 14.03
CA LEU A 120 12.15 27.55 13.04
C LEU A 120 13.45 28.19 12.54
N THR A 121 13.52 29.52 12.55
CA THR A 121 14.70 30.28 12.15
C THR A 121 15.20 31.10 13.34
N SER A 122 16.52 31.15 13.52
CA SER A 122 17.11 31.94 14.59
C SER A 122 16.85 33.44 14.35
N PRO A 123 16.51 34.24 15.38
CA PRO A 123 16.33 35.67 15.24
C PRO A 123 17.60 36.36 14.74
N ILE A 124 17.45 37.38 13.89
CA ILE A 124 18.56 38.22 13.44
C ILE A 124 18.68 39.40 14.41
N ILE A 125 19.86 39.55 15.02
CA ILE A 125 20.13 40.61 15.99
C ILE A 125 21.17 41.56 15.39
N SER A 126 20.79 42.82 15.20
CA SER A 126 21.69 43.85 14.68
C SER A 126 21.41 45.20 15.31
N SER A 127 22.44 45.85 15.85
CA SER A 127 22.35 47.21 16.41
C SER A 127 21.22 47.41 17.43
N GLY A 128 20.93 46.38 18.25
CA GLY A 128 19.85 46.40 19.24
C GLY A 128 18.44 46.18 18.68
N ILE A 129 18.32 45.86 17.39
CA ILE A 129 17.08 45.45 16.73
C ILE A 129 17.00 43.93 16.70
N TYR A 130 15.86 43.38 17.08
CA TYR A 130 15.56 41.94 17.08
C TYR A 130 14.57 41.65 15.96
N SER A 131 15.02 40.97 14.90
CA SER A 131 14.19 40.66 13.74
C SER A 131 13.86 39.16 13.70
N PHE A 132 12.57 38.85 13.68
CA PHE A 132 12.03 37.49 13.65
C PHE A 132 11.42 37.23 12.28
N ARG A 133 11.71 36.05 11.71
CA ARG A 133 10.99 35.59 10.52
C ARG A 133 9.54 35.31 10.89
N ILE A 134 8.62 35.85 10.12
CA ILE A 134 7.19 35.61 10.29
C ILE A 134 6.59 35.07 8.99
N GLY A 135 5.47 34.38 9.14
CA GLY A 135 4.65 33.91 8.04
C GLY A 135 3.17 34.09 8.39
N ILE A 136 2.36 34.39 7.39
CA ILE A 136 0.91 34.41 7.50
C ILE A 136 0.31 33.52 6.41
N ILE A 137 -0.79 32.86 6.73
CA ILE A 137 -1.52 31.99 5.81
C ILE A 137 -2.91 32.58 5.54
N ALA A 138 -3.39 32.45 4.31
CA ALA A 138 -4.69 32.95 3.91
C ALA A 138 -5.78 31.89 4.05
N ASP A 139 -6.90 32.28 4.63
CA ASP A 139 -8.18 31.60 4.42
C ASP A 139 -8.96 32.38 3.36
N LEU A 140 -9.35 31.70 2.28
CA LEU A 140 -10.11 32.30 1.18
C LEU A 140 -11.59 31.88 1.22
N ASP A 141 -12.03 31.16 2.25
CA ASP A 141 -13.35 30.54 2.33
C ASP A 141 -13.66 29.76 1.03
N THR A 142 -14.84 30.00 0.45
CA THR A 142 -15.28 29.39 -0.81
C THR A 142 -14.49 29.83 -2.03
N ASN A 143 -13.71 30.92 -1.94
CA ASN A 143 -12.85 31.41 -3.03
C ASN A 143 -11.52 30.65 -3.12
N SER A 144 -11.29 29.68 -2.23
CA SER A 144 -10.18 28.72 -2.34
C SER A 144 -10.29 27.82 -3.57
N ALA A 145 -11.49 27.65 -4.16
CA ALA A 145 -11.72 26.77 -5.29
C ALA A 145 -11.01 27.25 -6.58
N LEU A 146 -10.17 26.37 -7.13
CA LEU A 146 -9.48 26.53 -8.40
C LEU A 146 -10.12 25.63 -9.49
N LYS A 147 -9.51 25.59 -10.67
CA LYS A 147 -9.98 24.75 -11.77
C LYS A 147 -9.69 23.26 -11.49
N LYS A 148 -10.55 22.37 -12.01
CA LYS A 148 -10.34 20.91 -12.04
C LYS A 148 -10.23 20.24 -10.65
N ASN A 149 -11.14 20.55 -9.72
CA ASN A 149 -11.15 19.98 -8.36
C ASN A 149 -9.81 20.18 -7.64
N GLN A 150 -9.32 21.42 -7.70
CA GLN A 150 -8.18 21.87 -6.92
C GLN A 150 -8.65 23.01 -6.04
N TRP A 151 -8.04 23.14 -4.88
CA TRP A 151 -8.22 24.26 -3.99
C TRP A 151 -6.86 24.85 -3.67
N GLY A 152 -6.81 26.13 -3.33
CA GLY A 152 -5.57 26.82 -3.02
C GLY A 152 -5.71 27.90 -1.97
N SER A 153 -4.55 28.25 -1.40
CA SER A 153 -4.34 29.29 -0.42
C SER A 153 -3.00 29.99 -0.71
N TYR A 154 -2.67 31.03 0.05
CA TYR A 154 -1.46 31.81 -0.07
C TYR A 154 -0.69 31.86 1.24
N TYR A 155 0.62 31.70 1.14
CA TYR A 155 1.56 31.84 2.23
C TYR A 155 2.48 33.03 1.99
N LEU A 156 2.37 34.06 2.83
CA LEU A 156 3.20 35.26 2.75
C LEU A 156 4.21 35.28 3.90
N LYS A 157 5.46 35.61 3.58
CA LYS A 157 6.58 35.66 4.53
C LYS A 157 7.09 37.09 4.68
N GLY A 158 7.69 37.36 5.83
CA GLY A 158 8.29 38.65 6.13
C GLY A 158 9.10 38.63 7.41
N TYR A 159 9.34 39.81 7.95
CA TYR A 159 10.04 40.02 9.21
C TYR A 159 9.22 40.90 10.14
N LEU A 160 9.22 40.54 11.42
CA LEU A 160 8.81 41.39 12.53
C LEU A 160 10.08 41.86 13.24
N SER A 161 10.34 43.17 13.22
CA SER A 161 11.49 43.79 13.86
C SER A 161 11.05 44.55 15.10
N PHE A 162 11.56 44.14 16.27
CA PHE A 162 11.34 44.80 17.54
C PHE A 162 12.55 45.66 17.92
N ILE A 163 12.29 46.93 18.24
CA ILE A 163 13.29 47.91 18.67
C ILE A 163 13.01 48.26 20.14
N PRO A 164 13.70 47.65 21.12
CA PRO A 164 13.40 47.83 22.53
C PRO A 164 13.55 49.29 22.99
N SER A 165 14.58 49.99 22.50
CA SER A 165 14.84 51.39 22.86
C SER A 165 13.70 52.34 22.47
N LYS A 166 12.96 52.01 21.41
CA LYS A 166 11.81 52.78 20.93
C LYS A 166 10.47 52.15 21.33
N ARG A 167 10.49 50.99 21.97
CA ARG A 167 9.32 50.14 22.24
C ARG A 167 8.41 50.00 21.01
N SER A 168 9.02 49.82 19.85
CA SER A 168 8.33 49.83 18.56
C SER A 168 8.51 48.50 17.83
N ILE A 169 7.48 48.11 17.10
CA ILE A 169 7.45 46.93 16.24
C ILE A 169 7.24 47.41 14.81
N THR A 170 8.02 46.89 13.88
CA THR A 170 7.88 47.14 12.44
C THR A 170 7.74 45.82 11.72
N VAL A 171 6.80 45.73 10.79
CA VAL A 171 6.59 44.57 9.94
C VAL A 171 7.00 44.92 8.51
N SER A 172 7.77 44.05 7.87
CA SER A 172 8.15 44.15 6.47
C SER A 172 7.90 42.82 5.78
N TRP A 173 7.36 42.84 4.57
CA TRP A 173 7.10 41.65 3.78
C TRP A 173 8.24 41.39 2.80
N ASP A 174 8.44 40.13 2.43
CA ASP A 174 9.37 39.78 1.37
C ASP A 174 8.91 40.36 0.02
N ASP A 175 9.86 40.70 -0.84
CA ASP A 175 9.56 41.10 -2.21
C ASP A 175 9.00 39.93 -3.02
N GLY A 176 8.02 40.22 -3.89
CA GLY A 176 7.39 39.26 -4.78
C GLY A 176 5.98 38.84 -4.35
N GLU A 177 5.41 37.92 -5.12
CA GLU A 177 4.05 37.42 -4.89
C GLU A 177 4.02 36.39 -3.74
N PRO A 178 2.91 36.31 -2.97
CA PRO A 178 2.71 35.26 -1.98
C PRO A 178 2.89 33.85 -2.58
N LYS A 179 3.44 32.91 -1.80
CA LYS A 179 3.59 31.52 -2.25
C LYS A 179 2.22 30.85 -2.34
N ALA A 180 1.83 30.44 -3.54
CA ALA A 180 0.62 29.66 -3.75
C ALA A 180 0.79 28.24 -3.19
N LEU A 181 -0.18 27.81 -2.38
CA LEU A 181 -0.33 26.44 -1.90
C LEU A 181 -1.56 25.82 -2.55
N GLN A 182 -1.51 24.55 -2.91
CA GLN A 182 -2.61 23.87 -3.59
C GLN A 182 -2.77 22.43 -3.11
N SER A 183 -4.01 21.95 -3.09
CA SER A 183 -4.35 20.56 -2.79
C SER A 183 -5.53 20.09 -3.64
N GLY A 184 -5.54 18.79 -3.95
CA GLY A 184 -6.70 18.11 -4.56
C GLY A 184 -7.69 17.56 -3.54
N PHE A 185 -7.38 17.64 -2.24
CA PHE A 185 -8.26 17.17 -1.18
C PHE A 185 -9.33 18.21 -0.86
N SER A 186 -10.57 17.75 -0.74
CA SER A 186 -11.69 18.57 -0.30
C SER A 186 -12.73 17.73 0.42
N LEU A 187 -13.54 18.40 1.24
CA LEU A 187 -14.75 17.84 1.82
C LEU A 187 -15.94 18.65 1.32
N LYS A 188 -16.89 17.97 0.65
CA LYS A 188 -18.09 18.61 0.06
C LYS A 188 -17.74 19.77 -0.88
N GLY A 189 -16.66 19.62 -1.66
CA GLY A 189 -16.23 20.62 -2.65
C GLY A 189 -15.55 21.86 -2.07
N ARG A 190 -15.11 21.81 -0.81
CA ARG A 190 -14.35 22.86 -0.12
C ARG A 190 -13.05 22.29 0.47
N GLY A 191 -11.95 23.03 0.38
CA GLY A 191 -10.65 22.62 0.89
C GLY A 191 -9.66 23.77 0.82
N MET A 192 -8.48 23.59 1.44
CA MET A 192 -7.47 24.66 1.57
C MET A 192 -8.01 25.94 2.26
N GLU A 193 -8.97 25.79 3.17
CA GLU A 193 -9.43 26.88 4.02
C GLU A 193 -8.58 26.87 5.30
N LEU A 194 -7.41 27.48 5.17
CA LEU A 194 -6.31 27.34 6.12
C LEU A 194 -6.47 28.33 7.28
N SER A 195 -6.88 27.80 8.44
CA SER A 195 -7.33 28.60 9.59
C SER A 195 -6.24 28.88 10.64
N GLU A 196 -5.09 28.22 10.55
CA GLU A 196 -4.01 28.36 11.54
C GLU A 196 -2.64 28.06 10.91
N LEU A 197 -1.58 28.63 11.49
CA LEU A 197 -0.19 28.41 11.11
C LEU A 197 0.70 28.29 12.35
N VAL A 198 1.23 27.10 12.62
CA VAL A 198 1.97 26.80 13.86
C VAL A 198 3.28 26.07 13.58
N VAL A 199 4.25 26.27 14.48
CA VAL A 199 5.47 25.47 14.51
C VAL A 199 5.30 24.36 15.52
N PHE A 200 5.45 23.11 15.10
CA PHE A 200 5.37 21.94 15.97
C PHE A 200 6.39 20.89 15.54
N ASN A 201 7.14 20.33 16.48
CA ASN A 201 8.14 19.29 16.22
C ASN A 201 9.16 19.70 15.13
N GLY A 202 9.60 20.96 15.15
CA GLY A 202 10.53 21.51 14.15
C GLY A 202 9.96 21.64 12.73
N LYS A 203 8.63 21.62 12.56
CA LYS A 203 7.93 21.72 11.27
C LYS A 203 6.93 22.85 11.27
N LEU A 204 6.69 23.45 10.11
CA LEU A 204 5.64 24.46 9.92
C LEU A 204 4.36 23.77 9.46
N LEU A 205 3.31 23.83 10.26
CA LEU A 205 2.04 23.14 10.03
C LEU A 205 0.89 24.13 9.86
N THR A 206 -0.08 23.76 9.03
CA THR A 206 -1.34 24.50 8.81
C THR A 206 -2.52 23.53 8.74
N PHE A 207 -3.73 24.04 8.97
CA PHE A 207 -4.92 23.23 9.21
C PHE A 207 -6.06 23.69 8.30
N ASP A 208 -6.59 22.76 7.51
CA ASP A 208 -7.78 23.01 6.70
C ASP A 208 -9.04 22.71 7.52
N ASP A 209 -9.82 23.74 7.84
CA ASP A 209 -11.00 23.63 8.71
C ASP A 209 -12.15 22.82 8.08
N ARG A 210 -12.09 22.60 6.76
CA ARG A 210 -13.09 21.84 6.00
C ARG A 210 -12.81 20.37 6.04
N THR A 211 -11.59 19.98 5.72
CA THR A 211 -11.19 18.58 5.62
C THR A 211 -10.70 18.02 6.95
N GLY A 212 -10.25 18.88 7.87
CA GLY A 212 -9.54 18.48 9.09
C GLY A 212 -8.11 18.00 8.84
N LEU A 213 -7.59 18.16 7.61
CA LEU A 213 -6.23 17.76 7.28
C LEU A 213 -5.21 18.76 7.84
N VAL A 214 -4.11 18.21 8.35
CA VAL A 214 -2.92 18.96 8.74
C VAL A 214 -1.93 18.87 7.60
N TYR A 215 -1.52 20.02 7.07
CA TYR A 215 -0.50 20.12 6.04
C TYR A 215 0.80 20.62 6.64
N GLU A 216 1.91 19.98 6.27
CA GLU A 216 3.24 20.53 6.48
C GLU A 216 3.60 21.43 5.30
N ILE A 217 4.03 22.66 5.59
CA ILE A 217 4.48 23.62 4.58
C ILE A 217 6.00 23.49 4.45
N GLU A 218 6.44 22.83 3.37
CA GLU A 218 7.84 22.76 2.97
C GLU A 218 8.11 23.76 1.83
N GLY A 219 9.23 24.50 1.88
CA GLY A 219 9.49 25.58 0.94
C GLY A 219 10.72 26.42 1.16
#